data_AF-A0A816DJX6-F1
#
_entry.id   AF-A0A816DJX6-F1
#
_cell.length_a   1.000
_cell.length_b   1.000
_cell.length_c   1.000
_cell.angle_alpha   90.00
_cell.angle_beta   90.00
_cell.angle_gamma   90.00
#
_symmetry.space_group_name_H-M   'P 1'
#
loop_
_entity.id
_entity.type
_entity.pdbx_description
1 polymer ?
#
loop_
_entity_poly.entity_id
_entity_poly.type
_entity_poly.pdbx_seq_one_letter_code
_entity_poly.pdbx_strand_id
1 'polypeptide(L)'
;WVGENYTNWIGINVFNGGSSASWSKWRWPHEILDGMMARLNKLSSTKPISVNAYATVGVRTGNTTDVQAKNEWLRQMCDYINNNNIKMASYYNVDQPNQDNMVFGGTHGDVIWNGCKGYSSYRNCLQSNDWIEPDVTNPRLVTDKQFAGILSNAKDIWKSRSILKIFTILTLFFQNMII
;
A
#
# COMPACT_ATOMS: atom_id res chain seq x y z
N TRP A 1 -1.40 -22.10 -2.36
CA TRP A 1 -0.20 -22.21 -1.51
C TRP A 1 0.63 -23.34 -2.06
N VAL A 2 1.89 -23.07 -2.42
CA VAL A 2 2.79 -24.06 -3.03
C VAL A 2 3.83 -24.61 -2.04
N GLY A 3 3.80 -24.15 -0.78
CA GLY A 3 4.67 -24.62 0.29
C GLY A 3 5.75 -23.62 0.71
N GLU A 4 6.25 -23.79 1.93
CA GLU A 4 7.24 -22.91 2.57
C GLU A 4 8.53 -22.81 1.77
N ASN A 5 8.99 -23.92 1.20
CA ASN A 5 10.28 -23.98 0.50
C ASN A 5 10.25 -23.32 -0.87
N TYR A 6 9.05 -23.05 -1.41
CA TYR A 6 8.85 -22.49 -2.75
C TYR A 6 8.27 -21.08 -2.72
N THR A 7 7.97 -20.55 -1.53
CA THR A 7 7.36 -19.24 -1.36
C THR A 7 8.33 -18.32 -0.61
N ASN A 8 8.69 -17.18 -1.20
CA ASN A 8 9.49 -16.17 -0.51
C ASN A 8 8.61 -15.15 0.23
N TRP A 9 7.44 -14.86 -0.33
CA TRP A 9 6.52 -13.82 0.15
C TRP A 9 5.07 -14.29 -0.02
N ILE A 10 4.21 -13.89 0.91
CA ILE A 10 2.76 -14.06 0.79
C ILE A 10 2.15 -12.73 0.37
N GLY A 11 1.57 -12.71 -0.84
CA GLY A 11 1.00 -11.50 -1.42
C GLY A 11 -0.52 -11.36 -1.24
N ILE A 12 -0.98 -10.14 -1.03
CA ILE A 12 -2.41 -9.76 -1.05
C ILE A 12 -2.67 -8.48 -1.81
N ASN A 13 -3.87 -8.40 -2.37
CA ASN A 13 -4.42 -7.19 -2.99
C ASN A 13 -5.60 -6.67 -2.16
N VAL A 14 -5.69 -5.36 -1.99
CA VAL A 14 -6.62 -4.70 -1.05
C VAL A 14 -7.29 -3.53 -1.73
N PHE A 15 -8.57 -3.66 -2.06
CA PHE A 15 -9.32 -2.58 -2.71
C PHE A 15 -10.55 -2.20 -1.90
N ASN A 16 -10.69 -0.91 -1.60
CA ASN A 16 -11.94 -0.34 -1.11
C ASN A 16 -12.69 0.31 -2.29
N GLY A 17 -13.68 -0.42 -2.81
CA GLY A 17 -14.50 0.02 -3.94
C GLY A 17 -15.57 1.06 -3.58
N GLY A 18 -15.80 1.34 -2.29
CA GLY A 18 -16.80 2.33 -1.89
C GLY A 18 -18.16 2.08 -2.54
N SER A 19 -18.81 3.15 -3.00
CA SER A 19 -20.04 3.09 -3.79
C SER A 19 -19.81 3.17 -5.30
N SER A 20 -18.59 2.90 -5.79
CA SER A 20 -18.27 2.99 -7.23
C SER A 20 -18.92 1.92 -8.10
N ALA A 21 -19.38 0.81 -7.51
CA ALA A 21 -20.12 -0.25 -8.18
C ALA A 21 -21.30 -0.74 -7.34
N SER A 22 -22.33 -1.29 -7.99
CA SER A 22 -23.54 -1.80 -7.31
C SER A 22 -23.27 -2.97 -6.36
N TRP A 23 -22.18 -3.70 -6.57
CA TRP A 23 -21.75 -4.83 -5.74
C TRP A 23 -20.69 -4.45 -4.68
N SER A 24 -20.23 -3.19 -4.66
CA SER A 24 -19.23 -2.73 -3.70
C SER A 24 -19.86 -1.90 -2.58
N LYS A 25 -19.17 -1.83 -1.45
CA LYS A 25 -19.49 -0.90 -0.37
C LYS A 25 -18.21 -0.37 0.26
N TRP A 26 -18.31 0.79 0.90
CA TRP A 26 -17.19 1.33 1.68
C TRP A 26 -16.82 0.40 2.82
N ARG A 27 -15.53 0.12 2.96
CA ARG A 27 -14.97 -0.66 4.07
C ARG A 27 -13.64 -0.09 4.51
N TRP A 28 -13.43 -0.01 5.82
CA TRP A 28 -12.17 0.39 6.43
C TRP A 28 -11.11 -0.71 6.30
N PRO A 29 -9.81 -0.38 6.40
CA PRO A 29 -8.72 -1.33 6.21
C PRO A 29 -8.85 -2.58 7.11
N HIS A 30 -9.16 -2.42 8.39
CA HIS A 30 -9.30 -3.54 9.34
C HIS A 30 -10.43 -4.50 8.94
N GLU A 31 -11.57 -3.97 8.46
CA GLU A 31 -12.69 -4.78 8.01
C GLU A 31 -12.32 -5.65 6.81
N ILE A 32 -11.45 -5.15 5.93
CA ILE A 32 -10.95 -5.88 4.77
C ILE A 32 -9.88 -6.89 5.20
N LEU A 33 -8.90 -6.45 5.98
CA LEU A 33 -7.64 -7.16 6.20
C LEU A 33 -7.65 -8.15 7.36
N ASP A 34 -8.35 -7.93 8.47
CA ASP A 34 -8.17 -8.74 9.69
C ASP A 34 -8.41 -10.23 9.44
N GLY A 35 -9.54 -10.54 8.80
CA GLY A 35 -9.87 -11.91 8.45
C GLY A 35 -8.90 -12.52 7.43
N MET A 36 -8.31 -11.73 6.54
CA MET A 36 -7.31 -12.21 5.58
C MET A 36 -5.96 -12.46 6.28
N MET A 37 -5.47 -11.50 7.06
CA MET A 37 -4.22 -11.62 7.82
C MET A 37 -4.26 -12.82 8.77
N ALA A 38 -5.39 -13.05 9.45
CA ALA A 38 -5.55 -14.25 10.29
C ALA A 38 -5.42 -15.56 9.50
N ARG A 39 -5.90 -15.60 8.25
CA ARG A 39 -5.76 -16.78 7.37
C ARG A 39 -4.33 -16.94 6.86
N LEU A 40 -3.65 -15.86 6.49
CA LEU A 40 -2.27 -15.89 6.01
C LEU A 40 -1.29 -16.30 7.10
N ASN A 41 -1.45 -15.76 8.31
CA ASN A 41 -0.61 -16.13 9.46
C ASN A 41 -0.78 -17.60 9.86
N LYS A 42 -1.94 -18.20 9.59
CA LYS A 42 -2.15 -19.66 9.74
C LYS A 42 -1.50 -20.47 8.61
N LEU A 43 -1.38 -19.88 7.42
CA LEU A 43 -0.75 -20.51 6.27
C LEU A 43 0.78 -20.57 6.43
N SER A 44 1.37 -19.47 6.92
CA SER A 44 2.76 -19.39 7.31
C SER A 44 2.93 -18.33 8.39
N SER A 45 3.62 -18.69 9.47
CA SER A 45 4.04 -17.75 10.51
C SER A 45 5.43 -17.15 10.24
N THR A 46 6.13 -17.60 9.19
CA THR A 46 7.53 -17.23 8.93
C THR A 46 7.72 -16.39 7.68
N LYS A 47 6.81 -16.49 6.70
CA LYS A 47 6.93 -15.73 5.45
C LYS A 47 6.48 -14.29 5.63
N PRO A 48 7.25 -13.31 5.10
CA PRO A 48 6.82 -11.92 5.09
C PRO A 48 5.58 -11.75 4.21
N ILE A 49 4.70 -10.84 4.62
CA ILE A 49 3.48 -10.49 3.89
C ILE A 49 3.72 -9.19 3.10
N SER A 50 3.30 -9.20 1.83
CA SER A 50 3.24 -8.02 0.96
C SER A 50 1.81 -7.65 0.62
N VAL A 51 1.50 -6.35 0.68
CA VAL A 51 0.33 -5.78 0.02
C VAL A 51 0.75 -5.35 -1.39
N ASN A 52 0.58 -6.22 -2.38
CA ASN A 52 1.11 -6.03 -3.73
C ASN A 52 0.37 -4.93 -4.50
N ALA A 53 -0.91 -4.76 -4.21
CA ALA A 53 -1.70 -3.65 -4.70
C ALA A 53 -2.70 -3.23 -3.62
N TYR A 54 -2.75 -1.94 -3.30
CA TYR A 54 -3.88 -1.38 -2.57
C TYR A 54 -4.37 -0.06 -3.13
N ALA A 55 -5.67 0.16 -3.07
CA ALA A 55 -6.28 1.43 -3.38
C ALA A 55 -7.63 1.59 -2.67
N THR A 56 -8.06 2.83 -2.62
CA THR A 56 -9.41 3.21 -2.18
C THR A 56 -9.96 4.22 -3.15
N VAL A 57 -11.23 4.07 -3.47
CA VAL A 57 -11.96 5.11 -4.20
C VAL A 57 -12.21 6.32 -3.31
N GLY A 58 -12.56 7.44 -3.93
CA GLY A 58 -13.06 8.64 -3.23
C GLY A 58 -14.56 8.58 -2.89
N VAL A 59 -15.34 7.74 -3.57
CA VAL A 59 -16.81 7.70 -3.42
C VAL A 59 -17.25 6.80 -2.26
N ARG A 60 -17.62 7.41 -1.13
CA ARG A 60 -18.07 6.68 0.07
C ARG A 60 -19.55 6.28 -0.01
N THR A 61 -20.40 7.20 -0.46
CA THR A 61 -21.85 7.02 -0.63
C THR A 61 -22.33 7.70 -1.91
N GLY A 62 -23.17 7.02 -2.68
CA GLY A 62 -23.65 7.53 -3.97
C GLY A 62 -22.50 7.82 -4.94
N ASN A 63 -22.59 8.93 -5.69
CA ASN A 63 -21.64 9.31 -6.74
C ASN A 63 -20.79 10.53 -6.38
N THR A 64 -20.68 10.88 -5.10
CA THR A 64 -19.93 12.06 -4.65
C THR A 64 -18.60 11.65 -4.03
N THR A 65 -17.50 12.26 -4.49
CA THR A 65 -16.19 12.06 -3.87
C THR A 65 -16.13 12.71 -2.49
N ASP A 66 -15.79 11.91 -1.50
CA ASP A 66 -15.51 12.31 -0.12
C ASP A 66 -13.98 12.28 0.10
N VAL A 67 -13.35 13.44 -0.09
CA VAL A 67 -11.90 13.61 0.08
C VAL A 67 -11.45 13.25 1.49
N GLN A 68 -12.24 13.61 2.50
CA GLN A 68 -11.88 13.39 3.91
C GLN A 68 -11.96 11.91 4.27
N ALA A 69 -12.98 11.19 3.80
CA ALA A 69 -13.07 9.74 4.02
C ALA A 69 -11.92 8.98 3.35
N LYS A 70 -11.54 9.35 2.12
CA LYS A 70 -10.37 8.76 1.46
C LYS A 70 -9.08 9.09 2.21
N ASN A 71 -8.89 10.34 2.65
CA ASN A 71 -7.73 10.73 3.44
C ASN A 71 -7.63 9.91 4.75
N GLU A 72 -8.75 9.73 5.44
CA GLU A 72 -8.82 8.92 6.65
C GLU A 72 -8.57 7.43 6.39
N TRP A 73 -9.09 6.89 5.29
CA TRP A 73 -8.83 5.50 4.89
C TRP A 73 -7.33 5.27 4.63
N LEU A 74 -6.67 6.20 3.92
CA LEU A 74 -5.24 6.14 3.63
C LEU A 74 -4.41 6.20 4.92
N ARG A 75 -4.82 7.03 5.88
CA ARG A 75 -4.20 7.10 7.22
C ARG A 75 -4.30 5.74 7.93
N GLN A 76 -5.51 5.18 8.02
CA GLN A 76 -5.73 3.89 8.68
C GLN A 76 -5.02 2.74 7.97
N MET A 77 -4.90 2.78 6.63
CA MET A 77 -4.18 1.75 5.89
C MET A 77 -2.68 1.83 6.18
N CYS A 78 -2.13 3.04 6.29
CA CYS A 78 -0.74 3.22 6.71
C CYS A 78 -0.49 2.64 8.11
N ASP A 79 -1.34 2.99 9.08
CA ASP A 79 -1.26 2.45 10.44
C ASP A 79 -1.36 0.92 10.44
N TYR A 80 -2.27 0.36 9.63
CA TYR A 80 -2.44 -1.08 9.51
C TYR A 80 -1.18 -1.75 8.97
N ILE A 81 -0.61 -1.21 7.89
CA ILE A 81 0.63 -1.68 7.29
C ILE A 81 1.76 -1.64 8.32
N ASN A 82 1.86 -0.57 9.11
CA ASN A 82 2.91 -0.38 10.13
C ASN A 82 2.78 -1.34 11.31
N ASN A 83 1.55 -1.62 11.75
CA ASN A 83 1.30 -2.42 12.94
C ASN A 83 1.23 -3.94 12.70
N ASN A 84 1.09 -4.42 11.45
CA ASN A 84 0.76 -5.82 11.16
C ASN A 84 1.86 -6.63 10.43
N ASN A 85 3.14 -6.32 10.66
CA ASN A 85 4.30 -7.03 10.06
C ASN A 85 4.26 -7.13 8.52
N ILE A 86 3.55 -6.22 7.84
CA ILE A 86 3.56 -6.11 6.39
C ILE A 86 4.89 -5.47 6.00
N LYS A 87 5.67 -6.19 5.18
CA LYS A 87 7.04 -5.81 4.84
C LYS A 87 7.16 -5.12 3.48
N MET A 88 6.07 -5.08 2.71
CA MET A 88 6.00 -4.40 1.42
C MET A 88 4.56 -3.95 1.16
N ALA A 89 4.39 -2.76 0.61
CA ALA A 89 3.08 -2.24 0.26
C ALA A 89 3.18 -1.35 -0.98
N SER A 90 2.43 -1.68 -2.02
CA SER A 90 2.44 -1.00 -3.32
C SER A 90 1.05 -0.45 -3.61
N TYR A 91 0.97 0.86 -3.82
CA TYR A 91 -0.31 1.53 -4.07
C TYR A 91 -0.66 1.50 -5.55
N TYR A 92 -1.92 1.21 -5.84
CA TYR A 92 -2.46 1.17 -7.19
C TYR A 92 -2.88 2.59 -7.63
N ASN A 93 -1.88 3.42 -7.98
CA ASN A 93 -2.07 4.81 -8.39
C ASN A 93 -2.47 4.92 -9.88
N VAL A 94 -3.65 4.44 -10.23
CA VAL A 94 -4.15 4.45 -11.62
C VAL A 94 -5.44 5.25 -11.70
N ASP A 95 -5.55 6.12 -12.69
CA ASP A 95 -6.83 6.76 -13.00
C ASP A 95 -7.72 5.75 -13.73
N GLN A 96 -8.86 5.43 -13.13
CA GLN A 96 -9.92 4.69 -13.80
C GLN A 96 -11.20 5.51 -13.72
N PRO A 97 -11.96 5.61 -14.82
CA PRO A 97 -13.25 6.29 -14.81
C PRO A 97 -14.12 5.81 -13.65
N ASN A 98 -14.62 6.75 -12.85
CA ASN A 98 -15.50 6.54 -11.70
C ASN A 98 -14.89 5.84 -10.47
N GLN A 99 -13.58 5.58 -10.43
CA GLN A 99 -12.94 4.96 -9.26
C GLN A 99 -12.07 5.93 -8.48
N ASP A 100 -11.50 6.99 -9.09
CA ASP A 100 -10.66 7.97 -8.38
C ASP A 100 -9.65 7.29 -7.45
N ASN A 101 -8.90 6.31 -7.96
CA ASN A 101 -7.93 5.57 -7.15
C ASN A 101 -6.64 6.36 -6.94
N MET A 102 -6.35 7.39 -7.73
CA MET A 102 -5.07 8.11 -7.63
C MET A 102 -4.91 8.82 -6.28
N VAL A 103 -3.73 8.66 -5.68
CA VAL A 103 -3.25 9.44 -4.52
C VAL A 103 -2.36 10.60 -4.94
N PHE A 104 -1.78 10.56 -6.13
CA PHE A 104 -1.03 11.66 -6.73
C PHE A 104 -1.50 11.92 -8.15
N GLY A 105 -1.70 13.19 -8.49
CA GLY A 105 -2.00 13.63 -9.85
C GLY A 105 -3.45 13.39 -10.30
N GLY A 106 -4.31 12.94 -9.39
CA GLY A 106 -5.75 12.79 -9.65
C GLY A 106 -6.53 14.09 -9.56
N THR A 107 -7.83 14.01 -9.84
CA THR A 107 -8.76 15.15 -9.80
C THR A 107 -8.93 15.73 -8.39
N HIS A 108 -8.85 14.88 -7.37
CA HIS A 108 -9.12 15.21 -5.97
C HIS A 108 -7.88 15.08 -5.09
N GLY A 109 -7.93 15.74 -3.92
CA GLY A 109 -6.87 15.78 -2.93
C GLY A 109 -7.07 16.94 -1.96
N ASP A 110 -6.41 16.91 -0.82
CA ASP A 110 -6.43 17.95 0.22
C ASP A 110 -5.10 18.72 0.32
N VAL A 111 -4.08 18.33 -0.45
CA VAL A 111 -2.77 18.96 -0.47
C VAL A 111 -2.20 19.03 -1.89
N ILE A 112 -1.33 20.01 -2.13
CA ILE A 112 -0.43 20.04 -3.29
C ILE A 112 0.94 19.53 -2.86
N TRP A 113 1.42 18.47 -3.52
CA TRP A 113 2.75 17.89 -3.29
C TRP A 113 3.49 17.74 -4.62
N ASN A 114 4.66 18.37 -4.73
CA ASN A 114 5.48 18.39 -5.95
C ASN A 114 4.71 18.82 -7.21
N GLY A 115 3.84 19.82 -7.06
CA GLY A 115 3.02 20.38 -8.16
C GLY A 115 1.77 19.57 -8.52
N CYS A 116 1.53 18.43 -7.86
CA CYS A 116 0.36 17.58 -8.09
C CYS A 116 -0.59 17.62 -6.88
N LYS A 117 -1.90 17.48 -7.12
CA LYS A 117 -2.85 17.18 -6.04
C LYS A 117 -2.53 15.82 -5.43
N GLY A 118 -2.72 15.71 -4.13
CA GLY A 118 -2.66 14.44 -3.42
C GLY A 118 -3.31 14.48 -2.05
N TYR A 119 -3.03 13.44 -1.25
CA TYR A 119 -3.63 13.25 0.07
C TYR A 119 -2.57 13.41 1.17
N SER A 120 -2.84 14.31 2.12
CA SER A 120 -1.92 14.67 3.19
C SER A 120 -1.58 13.47 4.08
N SER A 121 -2.53 12.59 4.38
CA SER A 121 -2.28 11.39 5.17
C SER A 121 -1.33 10.43 4.47
N TYR A 122 -1.46 10.31 3.15
CA TYR A 122 -0.61 9.46 2.34
C TYR A 122 0.80 10.02 2.22
N ARG A 123 0.92 11.34 2.02
CA ARG A 123 2.21 12.04 2.10
C ARG A 123 2.87 11.81 3.46
N ASN A 124 2.15 12.06 4.56
CA ASN A 124 2.69 11.93 5.91
C ASN A 124 3.12 10.49 6.21
N CYS A 125 2.36 9.52 5.72
CA CYS A 125 2.71 8.10 5.79
C CYS A 125 4.09 7.84 5.17
N LEU A 126 4.32 8.28 3.93
CA LEU A 126 5.58 8.04 3.22
C LEU A 126 6.77 8.86 3.74
N GLN A 127 6.50 9.96 4.45
CA GLN A 127 7.53 10.77 5.11
C GLN A 127 7.85 10.28 6.54
N SER A 128 7.24 9.16 6.99
CA SER A 128 7.61 8.54 8.26
C SER A 128 8.89 7.71 8.14
N ASN A 129 9.50 7.38 9.28
CA ASN A 129 10.68 6.52 9.35
C ASN A 129 10.35 5.01 9.16
N ASP A 130 9.11 4.67 8.78
CA ASP A 130 8.64 3.29 8.57
C ASP A 130 8.76 2.83 7.10
N TRP A 131 9.16 3.73 6.20
CA TRP A 131 9.31 3.52 4.77
C TRP A 131 10.75 3.81 4.33
N ILE A 132 11.21 3.21 3.24
CA ILE A 132 12.50 3.64 2.65
C ILE A 132 12.22 4.76 1.70
N GLU A 133 13.07 5.75 1.82
CA GLU A 133 13.21 6.77 0.82
C GLU A 133 13.77 6.18 -0.48
N PRO A 134 13.35 6.73 -1.63
CA PRO A 134 13.99 6.44 -2.89
C PRO A 134 15.50 6.74 -2.83
N ASP A 135 16.33 5.78 -3.25
CA ASP A 135 17.76 6.05 -3.49
C ASP A 135 17.90 6.69 -4.88
N VAL A 136 18.13 8.01 -4.91
CA VAL A 136 18.30 8.76 -6.17
C VAL A 136 19.57 8.38 -6.93
N THR A 137 20.53 7.73 -6.27
CA THR A 137 21.77 7.24 -6.89
C THR A 137 21.64 5.80 -7.38
N ASN A 138 20.65 5.05 -6.88
CA ASN A 138 20.34 3.69 -7.30
C ASN A 138 18.82 3.40 -7.27
N PRO A 139 18.04 4.04 -8.16
CA PRO A 139 16.57 4.10 -8.04
C PRO A 139 15.84 2.79 -8.34
N ARG A 140 16.55 1.68 -8.57
CA ARG A 140 15.96 0.42 -9.08
C ARG A 140 16.35 -0.83 -8.30
N LEU A 141 17.23 -0.73 -7.32
CA LEU A 141 17.73 -1.91 -6.60
C LEU A 141 17.55 -1.72 -5.10
N VAL A 142 16.80 -2.66 -4.52
CA VAL A 142 16.88 -2.93 -3.08
C VAL A 142 17.90 -4.03 -2.84
N THR A 143 18.64 -3.95 -1.74
CA THR A 143 19.52 -5.04 -1.28
C THR A 143 18.70 -6.28 -0.89
N ASP A 144 19.32 -7.46 -0.78
CA ASP A 144 18.61 -8.68 -0.34
C ASP A 144 17.97 -8.53 1.04
N LYS A 145 18.63 -7.82 1.96
CA LYS A 145 18.07 -7.48 3.28
C LYS A 145 16.79 -6.67 3.09
N GLN A 146 16.86 -5.63 2.28
CA GLN A 146 15.72 -4.79 1.94
C GLN A 146 14.63 -5.62 1.22
N PHE A 147 14.96 -6.48 0.27
CA PHE A 147 13.99 -7.39 -0.33
C PHE A 147 13.39 -8.41 0.66
N ALA A 148 14.02 -8.68 1.80
CA ALA A 148 13.47 -9.50 2.87
C ALA A 148 12.65 -8.70 3.90
N GLY A 149 12.49 -7.39 3.71
CA GLY A 149 11.86 -6.51 4.69
C GLY A 149 12.77 -6.12 5.87
N ILE A 150 14.08 -6.30 5.71
CA ILE A 150 15.13 -5.97 6.69
C ILE A 150 15.86 -4.70 6.26
N LEU A 151 16.21 -3.89 7.25
CA LEU A 151 16.69 -2.56 7.03
C LEU A 151 18.01 -2.35 7.66
N SER A 152 19.01 -2.54 6.83
CA SER A 152 20.30 -1.96 7.06
C SER A 152 20.30 -0.55 6.49
N ASN A 153 20.46 0.45 7.36
CA ASN A 153 20.98 1.74 6.93
C ASN A 153 22.43 1.51 6.46
N ALA A 154 22.87 2.19 5.39
CA ALA A 154 24.29 2.30 5.04
C ALA A 154 25.12 3.12 6.08
N LYS A 155 24.57 3.33 7.29
CA LYS A 155 25.19 4.07 8.39
C LYS A 155 25.33 3.20 9.63
N ASP A 156 26.02 2.07 9.51
CA ASP A 156 26.70 1.40 10.63
C ASP A 156 27.90 2.22 11.15
N ILE A 157 27.84 3.55 11.07
CA ILE A 157 28.71 4.49 11.77
C ILE A 157 27.77 5.41 12.55
N TRP A 158 27.47 4.97 13.77
CA TRP A 158 26.81 5.68 14.87
C TRP A 158 25.26 5.74 14.90
N LYS A 159 24.73 4.91 15.81
CA LYS A 159 23.46 5.00 16.55
C LYS A 159 22.15 4.78 15.78
N SER A 160 21.65 3.55 15.94
CA SER A 160 20.27 3.22 16.35
C SER A 160 19.10 3.48 15.37
N ARG A 161 18.61 2.36 14.79
CA ARG A 161 17.21 1.99 14.40
C ARG A 161 16.56 2.65 13.17
N SER A 162 16.27 1.89 12.09
CA SER A 162 15.24 2.22 11.04
C SER A 162 14.82 1.03 10.15
N ILE A 163 13.56 1.00 9.61
CA ILE A 163 12.82 -0.10 8.89
C ILE A 163 12.12 0.32 7.50
N LEU A 164 11.70 -0.59 6.54
CA LEU A 164 11.55 -0.59 5.01
C LEU A 164 10.25 -1.25 4.59
N LYS A 165 9.57 -0.60 3.65
CA LYS A 165 8.56 -1.11 2.70
C LYS A 165 8.70 -0.40 1.34
N ILE A 166 8.77 -1.16 0.24
CA ILE A 166 9.04 -0.64 -1.13
C ILE A 166 7.79 0.02 -1.73
N PHE A 167 7.97 1.21 -2.31
CA PHE A 167 7.00 1.92 -3.14
C PHE A 167 7.20 1.54 -4.62
N THR A 168 6.30 0.74 -5.18
CA THR A 168 6.27 0.51 -6.64
C THR A 168 4.97 1.07 -7.19
N ILE A 169 5.02 2.07 -8.06
CA ILE A 169 3.90 2.40 -8.95
C ILE A 169 3.93 1.32 -10.03
N LEU A 170 3.15 0.24 -9.84
CA LEU A 170 3.02 -0.81 -10.83
C LEU A 170 1.98 -0.38 -11.86
N THR A 171 2.38 0.45 -12.81
CA THR A 171 1.60 0.67 -14.04
C THR A 171 1.82 -0.53 -14.96
N LEU A 172 0.72 -1.20 -15.34
CA LEU A 172 0.61 -2.30 -16.31
C LEU A 172 1.27 -3.63 -15.89
N PHE A 173 0.46 -4.66 -15.58
CA PHE A 173 0.62 -6.06 -16.04
C PHE A 173 -0.37 -7.05 -15.39
N PHE A 174 -1.65 -6.73 -15.20
CA PHE A 174 -2.67 -7.77 -14.93
C PHE A 174 -4.01 -7.36 -15.53
N GLN A 175 -4.12 -7.44 -16.86
CA GLN A 175 -5.39 -7.25 -17.56
C GLN A 175 -5.92 -8.55 -18.20
N ASN A 176 -5.27 -9.70 -18.01
CA ASN A 176 -5.76 -10.97 -18.54
C ASN A 176 -5.59 -12.09 -17.50
N MET A 177 -6.60 -12.29 -16.64
CA MET A 177 -6.98 -13.61 -16.12
C MET A 177 -8.30 -13.47 -15.36
N ILE A 178 -9.39 -13.47 -16.11
CA ILE A 178 -10.69 -13.95 -15.65
C ILE A 178 -10.85 -15.34 -16.29
N ILE A 179 -10.91 -16.37 -15.46
CA ILE A 179 -11.78 -17.54 -15.66
C ILE A 179 -12.52 -17.71 -14.35
#